data_AF-A0A178IPW2-F1
#
_entry.id   AF-A0A178IPW2-F1
#
_cell.length_a   1.000
_cell.length_b   1.000
_cell.length_c   1.000
_cell.angle_alpha   90.00
_cell.angle_beta   90.00
_cell.angle_gamma   90.00
#
_symmetry.space_group_name_H-M   'P 1'
#
loop_
_entity.id
_entity.type
_entity.pdbx_description
1 polymer ?
#
loop_
_entity_poly.entity_id
_entity_poly.type
_entity_poly.pdbx_seq_one_letter_code
_entity_poly.pdbx_strand_id
1 'polypeptide(L)'
;MTPSIKPRAHTMQRISTSAVLAAALFCISAMPGSAQTSARASRGAPFSFELLQARARDLAAAPYQVRASRVPPVLQNLDYDQHRDIRFDPAQSLWRAEKLPFQLQFFHPGFIHRHTVQIHEVVDGYERPIPFAQKLFDYGKNTGLDGTIPSDMGFSGLRVSAPLNTRDYFDELVVFQGASYFRALPRGARYGLSARGLALNTAEPGGEEFPVFEEFWVVRPKPGAREIVIHALLDSPSATGAYQFSITPGDDTVARVRAALFLRAGAEKTVRILGVAPLTSMFWFGENSADRFEDLRPEVHDSDGLAIHTGTGEWIWRPLDNPRAVRTAAFSDQNPRGFGLAQRDRAFSSYEDIEAAYHLRPSAWVEPVGDWGSGEVRLVEIPTPDETNDNIVAFWVPGQLPPAGRPLTLEYRLHWHTGAASGARPPDGRVIATRQGHSKTHEPDLWRFWVDFDGDGLAGLPADAKGIEAVVTVGDGAKLVHSGVEKNPFNRTWRAAFAIRPDGSGKPVELRCFLRDTGAALTETWSYLWNQ
;
A
#
# COMPACT_ATOMS: atom_id res chain seq x y z
N MET A 1 -21.15 58.78 44.09
CA MET A 1 -21.55 59.75 45.13
C MET A 1 -22.36 59.00 46.19
N THR A 2 -22.10 59.26 47.47
CA THR A 2 -22.90 58.80 48.64
C THR A 2 -23.82 59.95 49.10
N PRO A 3 -24.95 59.68 49.78
CA PRO A 3 -25.02 59.43 51.23
C PRO A 3 -25.86 58.18 51.61
N SER A 4 -25.80 57.54 52.79
CA SER A 4 -25.36 57.86 54.17
C SER A 4 -26.42 58.49 55.10
N ILE A 5 -27.19 57.66 55.83
CA ILE A 5 -27.92 58.02 57.07
C ILE A 5 -27.82 56.90 58.13
N LYS A 6 -27.68 57.27 59.42
CA LYS A 6 -27.86 56.48 60.65
C LYS A 6 -28.43 57.40 61.75
N PRO A 7 -29.27 56.90 62.68
CA PRO A 7 -28.84 56.55 64.05
C PRO A 7 -29.42 55.19 64.52
N ARG A 8 -29.03 54.49 65.61
CA ARG A 8 -28.67 54.80 67.03
C ARG A 8 -29.89 55.21 67.89
N ALA A 9 -30.05 54.76 69.14
CA ALA A 9 -29.14 54.05 70.07
C ALA A 9 -29.86 53.19 71.16
N HIS A 10 -29.12 52.84 72.23
CA HIS A 10 -29.52 52.19 73.52
C HIS A 10 -29.58 50.64 73.54
N THR A 11 -29.28 49.92 74.65
CA THR A 11 -28.74 50.33 75.98
C THR A 11 -27.90 49.22 76.68
N MET A 12 -27.31 49.55 77.84
CA MET A 12 -26.47 48.76 78.78
C MET A 12 -27.29 47.85 79.77
N GLN A 13 -26.79 47.03 80.74
CA GLN A 13 -25.46 46.90 81.42
C GLN A 13 -25.29 45.56 82.26
N ARG A 14 -24.11 44.89 82.21
CA ARG A 14 -23.39 44.05 83.26
C ARG A 14 -24.16 42.86 83.94
N ILE A 15 -23.64 41.98 84.83
CA ILE A 15 -22.38 41.77 85.64
C ILE A 15 -21.80 40.32 85.46
N SER A 16 -20.59 40.04 85.99
CA SER A 16 -19.68 38.90 85.72
C SER A 16 -19.45 37.84 86.83
N THR A 17 -18.99 36.63 86.44
CA THR A 17 -18.09 35.68 87.16
C THR A 17 -17.45 34.77 86.07
N SER A 18 -16.17 34.38 85.98
CA SER A 18 -15.08 34.02 86.92
C SER A 18 -15.33 32.71 87.68
N ALA A 19 -14.51 31.65 87.67
CA ALA A 19 -13.26 31.29 86.97
C ALA A 19 -13.16 29.72 86.98
N VAL A 20 -12.09 28.94 86.68
CA VAL A 20 -10.62 29.10 86.55
C VAL A 20 -10.08 28.15 85.44
N LEU A 21 -8.81 28.29 85.07
CA LEU A 21 -8.00 27.57 84.07
C LEU A 21 -7.41 26.21 84.56
N ALA A 22 -7.19 25.26 83.65
CA ALA A 22 -6.13 24.25 83.76
C ALA A 22 -5.58 23.88 82.36
N ALA A 23 -4.26 23.87 82.18
CA ALA A 23 -3.61 23.58 80.90
C ALA A 23 -2.33 22.75 81.09
N ALA A 24 -2.10 21.78 80.22
CA ALA A 24 -0.85 21.04 80.10
C ALA A 24 -0.57 20.75 78.62
N LEU A 25 0.52 21.31 78.10
CA LEU A 25 1.00 20.97 76.75
C LEU A 25 1.80 19.67 76.82
N PHE A 26 1.66 18.81 75.81
CA PHE A 26 2.70 17.86 75.44
C PHE A 26 2.80 17.78 73.92
N CYS A 27 3.70 18.58 73.35
CA CYS A 27 4.06 18.51 71.94
C CYS A 27 5.15 17.45 71.75
N ILE A 28 4.82 16.30 71.18
CA ILE A 28 5.82 15.34 70.69
C ILE A 28 5.56 15.07 69.21
N SER A 29 6.40 15.72 68.39
CA SER A 29 6.97 15.19 67.15
C SER A 29 6.17 14.13 66.40
N ALA A 30 5.12 14.55 65.68
CA ALA A 30 4.63 13.77 64.56
C ALA A 30 5.74 13.71 63.50
N MET A 31 6.38 12.55 63.35
CA MET A 31 7.31 12.33 62.24
C MET A 31 6.55 12.55 60.92
N PRO A 32 7.11 13.28 59.94
CA PRO A 32 6.54 13.29 58.60
C PRO A 32 6.71 11.88 58.02
N GLY A 33 5.63 11.10 58.10
CA GLY A 33 5.57 9.79 57.48
C GLY A 33 5.91 9.96 56.00
N SER A 34 7.05 9.41 55.59
CA SER A 34 7.55 9.53 54.23
C SER A 34 6.64 8.74 53.30
N ALA A 35 5.59 9.42 52.83
CA ALA A 35 4.73 8.93 51.77
C ALA A 35 5.62 8.65 50.56
N GLN A 36 5.99 7.39 50.40
CA GLN A 36 6.64 6.89 49.20
C GLN A 36 5.61 6.97 48.08
N THR A 37 5.48 8.16 47.49
CA THR A 37 5.13 8.34 46.10
C THR A 37 6.17 7.62 45.26
N SER A 38 6.04 6.29 45.24
CA SER A 38 6.60 5.45 44.19
C SER A 38 6.25 6.13 42.88
N ALA A 39 7.28 6.59 42.17
CA ALA A 39 7.12 7.24 40.87
C ALA A 39 6.61 6.17 39.90
N ARG A 40 5.30 5.98 39.90
CA ARG A 40 4.58 5.01 39.08
C ARG A 40 4.63 5.53 37.66
N ALA A 41 5.78 5.30 37.02
CA ALA A 41 6.10 5.75 35.68
C ALA A 41 4.86 5.56 34.80
N SER A 42 4.37 6.65 34.22
CA SER A 42 3.15 6.66 33.43
C SER A 42 3.30 5.61 32.34
N ARG A 43 2.47 4.56 32.39
CA ARG A 43 2.68 3.35 31.58
C ARG A 43 2.60 3.58 30.06
N GLY A 44 2.13 4.77 29.67
CA GLY A 44 1.56 5.10 28.38
C GLY A 44 0.05 5.33 28.53
N ALA A 45 -0.61 5.82 27.47
CA ALA A 45 -2.05 5.61 27.35
C ALA A 45 -2.32 4.14 26.99
N PRO A 46 -3.46 3.54 27.38
CA PRO A 46 -3.84 2.21 26.90
C PRO A 46 -4.03 2.23 25.38
N PHE A 47 -3.57 1.19 24.68
CA PHE A 47 -3.70 1.07 23.24
C PHE A 47 -4.32 -0.27 22.83
N SER A 48 -5.25 -0.23 21.87
CA SER A 48 -5.77 -1.40 21.16
C SER A 48 -6.27 -0.98 19.77
N PHE A 49 -6.50 -1.94 18.88
CA PHE A 49 -7.04 -1.65 17.55
C PHE A 49 -8.46 -1.05 17.61
N GLU A 50 -9.25 -1.47 18.58
CA GLU A 50 -10.63 -1.02 18.81
C GLU A 50 -10.67 0.44 19.29
N LEU A 51 -9.67 0.87 20.08
CA LEU A 51 -9.46 2.29 20.42
C LEU A 51 -9.04 3.10 19.19
N LEU A 52 -8.21 2.54 18.31
CA LEU A 52 -7.82 3.19 17.05
C LEU A 52 -9.01 3.31 16.08
N GLN A 53 -9.86 2.29 15.99
CA GLN A 53 -11.11 2.32 15.23
C GLN A 53 -12.08 3.39 15.75
N ALA A 54 -12.20 3.53 17.08
CA ALA A 54 -12.98 4.61 17.68
C ALA A 54 -12.40 5.99 17.30
N ARG A 55 -11.07 6.16 17.38
CA ARG A 55 -10.40 7.41 17.00
C ARG A 55 -10.60 7.78 15.53
N ALA A 56 -10.52 6.82 14.60
CA ALA A 56 -10.79 7.06 13.18
C ALA A 56 -12.27 7.48 12.96
N ARG A 57 -13.23 6.76 13.55
CA ARG A 57 -14.66 7.13 13.52
C ARG A 57 -14.89 8.55 14.03
N ASP A 58 -14.26 8.92 15.14
CA ASP A 58 -14.48 10.20 15.80
C ASP A 58 -13.83 11.36 15.02
N LEU A 59 -12.72 11.11 14.31
CA LEU A 59 -12.21 12.03 13.28
C LEU A 59 -13.19 12.17 12.12
N ALA A 60 -13.78 11.07 11.62
CA ALA A 60 -14.75 11.11 10.52
C ALA A 60 -16.05 11.88 10.84
N ALA A 61 -16.35 12.07 12.13
CA ALA A 61 -17.46 12.89 12.61
C ALA A 61 -17.15 14.40 12.66
N ALA A 62 -15.90 14.81 12.42
CA ALA A 62 -15.43 16.19 12.46
C ALA A 62 -14.89 16.66 11.08
N PRO A 63 -14.89 17.98 10.80
CA PRO A 63 -14.21 18.54 9.63
C PRO A 63 -12.72 18.17 9.63
N TYR A 64 -12.16 17.94 8.43
CA TYR A 64 -10.74 17.65 8.25
C TYR A 64 -9.87 18.81 8.75
N GLN A 65 -8.75 18.49 9.40
CA GLN A 65 -7.78 19.48 9.88
C GLN A 65 -6.39 19.12 9.37
N VAL A 66 -5.88 19.92 8.43
CA VAL A 66 -4.52 19.75 7.90
C VAL A 66 -3.51 19.90 9.03
N ARG A 67 -2.72 18.85 9.32
CA ARG A 67 -1.58 18.96 10.25
C ARG A 67 -0.59 20.01 9.72
N ALA A 68 -0.32 21.02 10.54
CA ALA A 68 0.70 22.02 10.25
C ALA A 68 2.08 21.34 10.12
N SER A 69 2.72 21.48 8.96
CA SER A 69 4.07 20.95 8.76
C SER A 69 5.06 21.66 9.68
N ARG A 70 5.88 20.86 10.38
CA ARG A 70 6.98 21.32 11.22
C ARG A 70 8.34 21.23 10.51
N VAL A 71 8.35 20.87 9.23
CA VAL A 71 9.58 20.73 8.43
C VAL A 71 10.08 22.14 8.06
N PRO A 72 11.23 22.62 8.58
CA PRO A 72 11.73 23.95 8.27
C PRO A 72 12.07 24.11 6.77
N PRO A 73 11.97 25.33 6.20
CA PRO A 73 12.21 25.55 4.77
C PRO A 73 13.57 25.07 4.26
N VAL A 74 14.61 25.10 5.10
CA VAL A 74 15.95 24.58 4.75
C VAL A 74 15.93 23.09 4.39
N LEU A 75 15.07 22.29 5.03
CA LEU A 75 14.87 20.88 4.69
C LEU A 75 13.93 20.70 3.49
N GLN A 76 12.93 21.55 3.32
CA GLN A 76 12.00 21.49 2.17
C GLN A 76 12.65 21.87 0.83
N ASN A 77 13.76 22.62 0.89
CA ASN A 77 14.51 23.14 -0.25
C ASN A 77 15.78 22.33 -0.58
N LEU A 78 16.03 21.21 0.11
CA LEU A 78 17.11 20.28 -0.27
C LEU A 78 16.84 19.72 -1.67
N ASP A 79 17.90 19.55 -2.46
CA ASP A 79 17.85 18.75 -3.68
C ASP A 79 17.86 17.23 -3.37
N TYR A 80 17.73 16.41 -4.42
CA TYR A 80 17.71 14.95 -4.31
C TYR A 80 18.99 14.38 -3.68
N ASP A 81 20.17 14.89 -4.06
CA ASP A 81 21.44 14.38 -3.54
C ASP A 81 21.67 14.80 -2.10
N GLN A 82 21.31 16.04 -1.76
CA GLN A 82 21.34 16.57 -0.40
C GLN A 82 20.44 15.77 0.54
N HIS A 83 19.20 15.47 0.13
CA HIS A 83 18.28 14.66 0.93
C HIS A 83 18.72 13.18 1.01
N ARG A 84 19.22 12.61 -0.09
CA ARG A 84 19.80 11.25 -0.15
C ARG A 84 21.03 11.06 0.75
N ASP A 85 21.79 12.13 1.00
CA ASP A 85 22.97 12.08 1.89
C ASP A 85 22.59 12.05 3.39
N ILE A 86 21.32 12.34 3.75
CA ILE A 86 20.81 12.22 5.13
C ILE A 86 20.39 10.77 5.40
N ARG A 87 21.05 10.10 6.35
CA ARG A 87 20.97 8.65 6.57
C ARG A 87 20.70 8.34 8.04
N PHE A 88 19.79 7.41 8.32
CA PHE A 88 19.56 6.94 9.69
C PHE A 88 20.79 6.14 10.20
N ASP A 89 21.28 6.40 11.41
CA ASP A 89 22.37 5.62 12.04
C ASP A 89 21.88 4.21 12.40
N PRO A 90 22.35 3.13 11.74
CA PRO A 90 21.88 1.78 12.02
C PRO A 90 22.18 1.29 13.44
N ALA A 91 23.11 1.92 14.16
CA ALA A 91 23.36 1.63 15.58
C ALA A 91 22.21 2.11 16.49
N GLN A 92 21.45 3.15 16.10
CA GLN A 92 20.27 3.63 16.84
C GLN A 92 18.99 2.82 16.55
N SER A 93 19.04 1.80 15.68
CA SER A 93 17.86 0.99 15.32
C SER A 93 17.16 0.46 16.57
N LEU A 94 15.86 0.75 16.71
CA LEU A 94 15.10 0.32 17.87
C LEU A 94 15.07 -1.22 17.92
N TRP A 95 15.14 -1.76 19.14
CA TRP A 95 15.22 -3.20 19.47
C TRP A 95 16.52 -3.92 19.12
N ARG A 96 17.51 -3.22 18.55
CA ARG A 96 18.84 -3.77 18.26
C ARG A 96 19.59 -4.21 19.52
N ALA A 97 19.51 -3.42 20.59
CA ALA A 97 20.15 -3.72 21.87
C ALA A 97 19.50 -4.92 22.57
N GLU A 98 18.16 -5.02 22.49
CA GLU A 98 17.36 -6.14 23.01
C GLU A 98 17.46 -7.42 22.15
N LYS A 99 18.13 -7.38 20.99
CA LYS A 99 18.34 -8.50 20.06
C LYS A 99 17.03 -9.17 19.60
N LEU A 100 16.00 -8.36 19.32
CA LEU A 100 14.72 -8.85 18.83
C LEU A 100 14.80 -9.21 17.33
N PRO A 101 13.92 -10.11 16.82
CA PRO A 101 13.96 -10.57 15.42
C PRO A 101 13.58 -9.51 14.38
N PHE A 102 13.10 -8.34 14.82
CA PHE A 102 12.85 -7.18 13.98
C PHE A 102 13.57 -5.97 14.56
N GLN A 103 14.04 -5.07 13.69
CA GLN A 103 14.59 -3.76 14.04
C GLN A 103 13.77 -2.66 13.35
N LEU A 104 13.58 -1.52 14.01
CA LEU A 104 12.78 -0.39 13.48
C LEU A 104 13.67 0.85 13.31
N GLN A 105 13.55 1.49 12.14
CA GLN A 105 14.25 2.73 11.79
C GLN A 105 13.26 3.75 11.18
N PHE A 106 13.69 5.01 11.06
CA PHE A 106 12.83 6.11 10.65
C PHE A 106 13.40 6.88 9.46
N PHE A 107 12.52 7.54 8.70
CA PHE A 107 12.91 8.41 7.59
C PHE A 107 12.91 9.89 8.00
N HIS A 108 13.84 10.66 7.43
CA HIS A 108 13.98 12.08 7.71
C HIS A 108 13.05 12.93 6.80
N PRO A 109 12.32 13.92 7.34
CA PRO A 109 11.58 14.89 6.53
C PRO A 109 12.49 15.79 5.68
N GLY A 110 11.98 16.29 4.56
CA GLY A 110 12.73 17.15 3.62
C GLY A 110 12.42 16.84 2.16
N PHE A 111 12.91 17.68 1.25
CA PHE A 111 12.67 17.61 -0.20
C PHE A 111 11.16 17.51 -0.50
N ILE A 112 10.69 16.38 -1.05
CA ILE A 112 9.26 16.08 -1.29
C ILE A 112 8.50 15.64 -0.02
N HIS A 113 9.19 15.12 0.99
CA HIS A 113 8.59 14.61 2.23
C HIS A 113 8.35 15.74 3.24
N ARG A 114 7.39 16.60 2.91
CA ARG A 114 7.02 17.82 3.68
C ARG A 114 5.99 17.58 4.77
N HIS A 115 5.35 16.41 4.77
CA HIS A 115 4.46 15.96 5.83
C HIS A 115 5.19 15.01 6.78
N THR A 116 4.75 14.99 8.03
CA THR A 116 5.42 14.29 9.13
C THR A 116 4.45 13.39 9.88
N VAL A 117 4.87 12.17 10.17
CA VAL A 117 4.13 11.15 10.91
C VAL A 117 4.63 11.06 12.34
N GLN A 118 3.74 10.72 13.27
CA GLN A 118 4.10 10.41 14.66
C GLN A 118 4.15 8.90 14.85
N ILE A 119 5.14 8.42 15.61
CA ILE A 119 5.41 6.98 15.76
C ILE A 119 5.46 6.62 17.23
N HIS A 120 4.78 5.56 17.60
CA HIS A 120 4.62 5.08 18.97
C HIS A 120 5.09 3.62 19.03
N GLU A 121 5.79 3.26 20.09
CA GLU A 121 6.00 1.86 20.47
C GLU A 121 4.81 1.40 21.33
N VAL A 122 4.28 0.19 21.10
CA VAL A 122 3.32 -0.43 22.03
C VAL A 122 4.01 -1.51 22.85
N VAL A 123 3.96 -1.37 24.18
CA VAL A 123 4.55 -2.31 25.16
C VAL A 123 3.51 -2.62 26.22
N ASP A 124 3.27 -3.92 26.46
CA ASP A 124 2.32 -4.43 27.46
C ASP A 124 0.88 -3.85 27.35
N GLY A 125 0.47 -3.46 26.14
CA GLY A 125 -0.85 -2.85 25.87
C GLY A 125 -0.92 -1.34 26.08
N TYR A 126 0.22 -0.65 26.19
CA TYR A 126 0.29 0.80 26.34
C TYR A 126 1.20 1.45 25.28
N GLU A 127 0.81 2.61 24.76
CA GLU A 127 1.61 3.38 23.80
C GLU A 127 2.72 4.22 24.46
N ARG A 128 3.84 4.35 23.77
CA ARG A 128 4.99 5.16 24.16
C ARG A 128 5.47 5.96 22.94
N PRO A 129 5.30 7.29 22.90
CA PRO A 129 5.76 8.10 21.79
C PRO A 129 7.27 7.93 21.56
N ILE A 130 7.68 7.76 20.31
CA ILE A 130 9.08 7.78 19.88
C ILE A 130 9.38 9.21 19.42
N PRO A 131 10.13 10.02 20.20
CA PRO A 131 10.42 11.40 19.82
C PRO A 131 11.39 11.44 18.63
N PHE A 132 11.23 12.45 17.78
CA PHE A 132 12.26 12.80 16.81
C PHE A 132 13.53 13.27 17.55
N ALA A 133 14.70 12.93 17.01
CA ALA A 133 15.97 13.47 17.45
C ALA A 133 16.96 13.49 16.29
N GLN A 134 17.60 14.63 16.06
CA GLN A 134 18.58 14.83 14.98
C GLN A 134 19.70 13.77 15.02
N LYS A 135 20.18 13.41 16.23
CA LYS A 135 21.19 12.36 16.48
C LYS A 135 20.83 10.93 16.04
N LEU A 136 19.62 10.71 15.52
CA LEU A 136 19.25 9.45 14.85
C LEU A 136 19.75 9.39 13.41
N PHE A 137 20.29 10.51 12.89
CA PHE A 137 20.69 10.67 11.50
C PHE A 137 22.12 11.22 11.40
N ASP A 138 22.87 10.65 10.47
CA ASP A 138 24.00 11.32 9.82
C ASP A 138 23.44 12.26 8.75
N TYR A 139 23.93 13.50 8.71
CA TYR A 139 23.54 14.51 7.72
C TYR A 139 24.53 14.60 6.55
N GLY A 140 25.61 13.82 6.56
CA GLY A 140 26.58 13.73 5.49
C GLY A 140 27.26 15.08 5.23
N LYS A 141 27.16 15.57 3.98
CA LYS A 141 27.73 16.85 3.56
C LYS A 141 26.85 18.06 3.85
N ASN A 142 25.64 17.89 4.39
CA ASN A 142 24.72 18.99 4.64
C ASN A 142 25.17 19.84 5.84
N THR A 143 25.56 21.10 5.59
CA THR A 143 26.03 22.05 6.62
C THR A 143 25.01 23.14 6.91
N GLY A 144 25.06 23.74 8.10
CA GLY A 144 24.18 24.87 8.47
C GLY A 144 22.78 24.46 8.94
N LEU A 145 22.56 23.18 9.24
CA LEU A 145 21.31 22.66 9.79
C LEU A 145 21.19 22.85 11.31
N ASP A 146 22.29 23.13 12.01
CA ASP A 146 22.34 23.29 13.47
C ASP A 146 21.34 24.33 13.98
N GLY A 147 20.53 23.94 14.96
CA GLY A 147 19.48 24.80 15.53
C GLY A 147 18.27 25.08 14.61
N THR A 148 18.30 24.66 13.34
CA THR A 148 17.19 24.90 12.40
C THR A 148 16.10 23.83 12.46
N ILE A 149 16.44 22.59 12.86
CA ILE A 149 15.55 21.43 12.85
C ILE A 149 14.84 21.28 14.21
N PRO A 150 13.50 21.41 14.30
CA PRO A 150 12.78 21.29 15.57
C PRO A 150 12.91 19.89 16.20
N SER A 151 13.03 19.83 17.53
CA SER A 151 13.04 18.56 18.27
C SER A 151 11.68 17.83 18.24
N ASP A 152 10.60 18.54 17.95
CA ASP A 152 9.24 17.99 17.80
C ASP A 152 8.77 17.86 16.34
N MET A 153 9.70 17.89 15.37
CA MET A 153 9.38 17.83 13.93
C MET A 153 8.65 16.55 13.54
N GLY A 154 9.00 15.39 14.11
CA GLY A 154 8.52 14.07 13.68
C GLY A 154 9.33 13.48 12.53
N PHE A 155 8.86 12.34 11.99
CA PHE A 155 9.54 11.57 10.95
C PHE A 155 8.76 11.65 9.63
N SER A 156 9.34 11.33 8.48
CA SER A 156 8.59 11.25 7.20
C SER A 156 7.99 9.86 6.93
N GLY A 157 8.35 8.87 7.74
CA GLY A 157 7.92 7.48 7.60
C GLY A 157 8.77 6.55 8.49
N LEU A 158 8.56 5.24 8.33
CA LEU A 158 9.32 4.20 9.04
C LEU A 158 9.67 3.01 8.13
N ARG A 159 10.71 2.28 8.51
CA ARG A 159 11.05 0.96 7.95
C ARG A 159 11.30 -0.06 9.04
N VAL A 160 10.85 -1.28 8.79
CA VAL A 160 11.16 -2.45 9.62
C VAL A 160 12.12 -3.34 8.86
N SER A 161 13.16 -3.80 9.55
CA SER A 161 14.17 -4.72 9.04
C SER A 161 14.13 -6.06 9.77
N ALA A 162 14.46 -7.15 9.08
CA ALA A 162 14.43 -8.52 9.58
C ALA A 162 15.52 -9.38 8.89
N PRO A 163 15.93 -10.52 9.48
CA PRO A 163 16.82 -11.48 8.82
C PRO A 163 16.06 -12.27 7.73
N LEU A 164 15.87 -11.60 6.58
CA LEU A 164 15.05 -12.09 5.46
C LEU A 164 15.90 -12.96 4.53
N ASN A 165 17.01 -12.44 4.03
CA ASN A 165 17.88 -13.11 3.06
C ASN A 165 18.92 -14.01 3.73
N THR A 166 19.51 -13.54 4.83
CA THR A 166 20.48 -14.30 5.64
C THR A 166 20.13 -14.19 7.13
N ARG A 167 20.79 -14.98 8.00
CA ARG A 167 20.52 -14.97 9.44
C ARG A 167 21.22 -13.84 10.20
N ASP A 168 22.33 -13.33 9.65
CA ASP A 168 23.27 -12.45 10.35
C ASP A 168 23.18 -10.99 9.89
N TYR A 169 22.43 -10.73 8.80
CA TYR A 169 22.10 -9.39 8.30
C TYR A 169 20.61 -9.10 8.50
N PHE A 170 20.26 -7.83 8.67
CA PHE A 170 18.87 -7.37 8.80
C PHE A 170 18.51 -6.58 7.53
N ASP A 171 17.95 -7.28 6.56
CA ASP A 171 17.40 -6.71 5.33
C ASP A 171 16.20 -5.81 5.62
N GLU A 172 15.88 -4.87 4.73
CA GLU A 172 14.61 -4.15 4.79
C GLU A 172 13.45 -5.10 4.47
N LEU A 173 12.45 -5.15 5.34
CA LEU A 173 11.25 -5.99 5.17
C LEU A 173 10.07 -5.18 4.65
N VAL A 174 9.81 -4.02 5.24
CA VAL A 174 8.68 -3.15 4.87
C VAL A 174 8.99 -1.69 5.18
N VAL A 175 8.57 -0.81 4.26
CA VAL A 175 8.69 0.65 4.30
C VAL A 175 7.30 1.26 4.25
N PHE A 176 7.01 2.23 5.13
CA PHE A 176 5.83 3.10 5.09
C PHE A 176 6.30 4.55 4.98
N GLN A 177 6.08 5.20 3.84
CA GLN A 177 6.52 6.58 3.59
C GLN A 177 5.72 7.21 2.44
N GLY A 178 5.29 8.46 2.61
CA GLY A 178 4.54 9.21 1.59
C GLY A 178 3.05 8.87 1.52
N ALA A 179 2.19 9.85 1.77
CA ALA A 179 0.73 9.67 1.87
C ALA A 179 0.38 8.42 2.72
N SER A 180 -0.28 7.42 2.14
CA SER A 180 -0.54 6.11 2.76
C SER A 180 0.14 4.94 2.03
N TYR A 181 1.23 5.21 1.30
CA TYR A 181 1.98 4.19 0.56
C TYR A 181 2.84 3.32 1.48
N PHE A 182 3.01 2.06 1.08
CA PHE A 182 3.97 1.14 1.66
C PHE A 182 4.48 0.12 0.63
N ARG A 183 5.74 -0.33 0.80
CA ARG A 183 6.39 -1.37 -0.02
C ARG A 183 6.99 -2.43 0.89
N ALA A 184 6.87 -3.71 0.54
CA ALA A 184 7.48 -4.81 1.30
C ALA A 184 8.25 -5.77 0.38
N LEU A 185 9.21 -6.52 0.95
CA LEU A 185 10.09 -7.42 0.21
C LEU A 185 9.92 -8.89 0.65
N PRO A 186 9.73 -9.84 -0.28
CA PRO A 186 10.04 -11.25 -0.09
C PRO A 186 11.54 -11.53 -0.20
N ARG A 187 11.98 -12.74 0.14
CA ARG A 187 13.38 -13.18 -0.03
C ARG A 187 13.89 -12.92 -1.46
N GLY A 188 15.06 -12.31 -1.56
CA GLY A 188 15.82 -12.12 -2.81
C GLY A 188 15.31 -11.02 -3.73
N ALA A 189 14.24 -10.31 -3.36
CA ALA A 189 13.66 -9.25 -4.17
C ALA A 189 14.35 -7.89 -3.99
N ARG A 190 14.12 -6.99 -4.96
CA ARG A 190 14.36 -5.54 -4.85
C ARG A 190 13.03 -4.78 -4.85
N TYR A 191 13.00 -3.53 -4.39
CA TYR A 191 11.77 -2.73 -4.47
C TYR A 191 11.35 -2.50 -5.92
N GLY A 192 10.08 -2.79 -6.18
CA GLY A 192 9.34 -2.33 -7.34
C GLY A 192 8.04 -1.67 -6.88
N LEU A 193 6.90 -2.20 -7.32
CA LEU A 193 5.55 -1.74 -6.98
C LEU A 193 5.29 -1.43 -5.49
N SER A 194 4.27 -0.59 -5.28
CA SER A 194 3.70 -0.20 -3.99
C SER A 194 2.33 -0.81 -3.72
N ALA A 195 1.95 -0.83 -2.46
CA ALA A 195 0.55 -0.79 -2.03
C ALA A 195 0.25 0.57 -1.36
N ARG A 196 -1.03 0.92 -1.19
CA ARG A 196 -1.47 2.05 -0.36
C ARG A 196 -2.55 1.62 0.63
N GLY A 197 -2.79 2.42 1.65
CA GLY A 197 -3.89 2.20 2.59
C GLY A 197 -5.25 2.32 1.91
N LEU A 198 -5.45 3.41 1.16
CA LEU A 198 -6.72 3.76 0.52
C LEU A 198 -6.44 4.61 -0.74
N ALA A 199 -7.25 4.42 -1.78
CA ALA A 199 -7.29 5.29 -2.96
C ALA A 199 -8.67 5.94 -3.07
N LEU A 200 -8.75 7.23 -3.42
CA LEU A 200 -9.99 7.99 -3.49
C LEU A 200 -10.05 8.80 -4.80
N ASN A 201 -11.08 8.58 -5.61
CA ASN A 201 -11.30 9.30 -6.88
C ASN A 201 -10.12 9.21 -7.87
N THR A 202 -9.32 8.15 -7.82
CA THR A 202 -8.25 7.87 -8.81
C THR A 202 -8.81 7.84 -10.23
N ALA A 203 -8.20 8.60 -11.14
CA ALA A 203 -8.64 8.84 -12.52
C ALA A 203 -10.05 9.47 -12.70
N GLU A 204 -10.71 9.95 -11.63
CA GLU A 204 -11.96 10.72 -11.76
C GLU A 204 -11.68 12.19 -12.16
N PRO A 205 -12.55 12.85 -12.95
CA PRO A 205 -12.34 14.24 -13.39
C PRO A 205 -12.23 15.30 -12.28
N GLY A 206 -12.59 14.98 -11.03
CA GLY A 206 -12.41 15.86 -9.86
C GLY A 206 -11.01 15.81 -9.23
N GLY A 207 -10.10 15.02 -9.82
CA GLY A 207 -8.76 14.76 -9.30
C GLY A 207 -8.75 13.82 -8.09
N GLU A 208 -7.74 12.95 -8.08
CA GLU A 208 -7.48 12.01 -6.99
C GLU A 208 -7.31 12.73 -5.64
N GLU A 209 -7.71 12.08 -4.57
CA GLU A 209 -7.38 12.44 -3.20
C GLU A 209 -6.46 11.36 -2.63
N PHE A 210 -5.39 11.80 -1.94
CA PHE A 210 -4.35 10.92 -1.41
C PHE A 210 -4.40 10.91 0.13
N PRO A 211 -5.10 9.95 0.76
CA PRO A 211 -5.11 9.81 2.21
C PRO A 211 -3.73 9.55 2.79
N VAL A 212 -3.47 10.09 3.99
CA VAL A 212 -2.16 10.05 4.64
C VAL A 212 -2.22 9.12 5.85
N PHE A 213 -1.21 8.26 6.03
CA PHE A 213 -0.97 7.62 7.33
C PHE A 213 -0.29 8.63 8.25
N GLU A 214 -1.04 9.20 9.18
CA GLU A 214 -0.54 10.28 10.05
C GLU A 214 0.20 9.76 11.28
N GLU A 215 -0.22 8.60 11.80
CA GLU A 215 0.31 8.04 13.05
C GLU A 215 0.45 6.53 12.98
N PHE A 216 1.52 6.00 13.58
CA PHE A 216 1.85 4.58 13.62
C PHE A 216 2.08 4.09 15.05
N TRP A 217 1.61 2.88 15.34
CA TRP A 217 1.88 2.16 16.59
C TRP A 217 2.51 0.82 16.25
N VAL A 218 3.79 0.67 16.58
CA VAL A 218 4.56 -0.55 16.29
C VAL A 218 4.62 -1.38 17.56
N VAL A 219 4.04 -2.59 17.53
CA VAL A 219 4.00 -3.46 18.72
C VAL A 219 5.37 -4.09 18.94
N ARG A 220 5.94 -3.93 20.15
CA ARG A 220 7.23 -4.53 20.50
C ARG A 220 7.15 -6.05 20.32
N PRO A 221 7.93 -6.66 19.41
CA PRO A 221 7.89 -8.10 19.19
C PRO A 221 8.43 -8.86 20.41
N LYS A 222 7.99 -10.10 20.60
CA LYS A 222 8.60 -11.00 21.59
C LYS A 222 9.89 -11.60 21.03
N PRO A 223 10.87 -11.99 21.88
CA PRO A 223 12.00 -12.79 21.43
C PRO A 223 11.52 -14.04 20.66
N GLY A 224 12.08 -14.27 19.47
CA GLY A 224 11.66 -15.38 18.59
C GLY A 224 10.30 -15.22 17.88
N ALA A 225 9.67 -14.04 17.94
CA ALA A 225 8.49 -13.75 17.11
C ALA A 225 8.80 -13.88 15.61
N ARG A 226 7.83 -14.41 14.85
CA ARG A 226 7.89 -14.56 13.39
C ARG A 226 7.01 -13.55 12.64
N GLU A 227 6.34 -12.67 13.37
CA GLU A 227 5.42 -11.66 12.84
C GLU A 227 5.70 -10.34 13.57
N ILE A 228 5.63 -9.22 12.84
CA ILE A 228 5.59 -7.87 13.40
C ILE A 228 4.19 -7.28 13.19
N VAL A 229 3.64 -6.65 14.24
CA VAL A 229 2.33 -6.01 14.19
C VAL A 229 2.50 -4.49 14.21
N ILE A 230 1.89 -3.83 13.23
CA ILE A 230 1.94 -2.38 13.03
C ILE A 230 0.50 -1.90 12.88
N HIS A 231 0.09 -0.91 13.66
CA HIS A 231 -1.18 -0.22 13.47
C HIS A 231 -0.94 1.17 12.88
N ALA A 232 -1.88 1.67 12.07
CA ALA A 232 -1.79 2.99 11.47
C ALA A 232 -3.13 3.73 11.47
N LEU A 233 -3.08 5.05 11.72
CA LEU A 233 -4.20 5.97 11.56
C LEU A 233 -4.09 6.65 10.19
N LEU A 234 -5.15 6.53 9.39
CA LEU A 234 -5.29 7.18 8.10
C LEU A 234 -6.30 8.33 8.21
N ASP A 235 -5.96 9.50 7.69
CA ASP A 235 -6.85 10.67 7.63
C ASP A 235 -6.74 11.38 6.27
N SER A 236 -7.85 11.94 5.79
CA SER A 236 -7.94 12.70 4.53
C SER A 236 -9.14 13.66 4.55
N PRO A 237 -9.24 14.62 3.60
CA PRO A 237 -10.41 15.49 3.46
C PRO A 237 -11.75 14.73 3.47
N SER A 238 -11.82 13.56 2.83
CA SER A 238 -13.07 12.86 2.58
C SER A 238 -13.25 11.53 3.34
N ALA A 239 -12.18 10.96 3.91
CA ALA A 239 -12.23 9.69 4.64
C ALA A 239 -11.25 9.62 5.81
N THR A 240 -11.43 8.60 6.65
CA THR A 240 -10.49 8.19 7.69
C THR A 240 -10.39 6.67 7.73
N GLY A 241 -9.37 6.12 8.37
CA GLY A 241 -9.28 4.68 8.59
C GLY A 241 -8.36 4.26 9.73
N ALA A 242 -8.70 3.14 10.35
CA ALA A 242 -7.85 2.45 11.31
C ALA A 242 -7.36 1.13 10.71
N TYR A 243 -6.04 0.93 10.69
CA TYR A 243 -5.39 -0.23 10.09
C TYR A 243 -4.61 -1.05 11.11
N GLN A 244 -4.61 -2.37 10.94
CA GLN A 244 -3.65 -3.30 11.54
C GLN A 244 -2.99 -4.11 10.42
N PHE A 245 -1.68 -4.02 10.30
CA PHE A 245 -0.84 -4.89 9.51
C PHE A 245 -0.20 -5.93 10.44
N SER A 246 -0.29 -7.20 10.07
CA SER A 246 0.32 -8.32 10.80
C SER A 246 1.22 -9.03 9.79
N ILE A 247 2.53 -8.77 9.85
CA ILE A 247 3.48 -8.97 8.73
C ILE A 247 4.45 -10.11 9.06
N THR A 248 4.40 -11.16 8.25
CA THR A 248 5.30 -12.33 8.35
C THR A 248 6.32 -12.28 7.19
N PRO A 249 7.63 -12.16 7.46
CA PRO A 249 8.68 -12.29 6.44
C PRO A 249 8.83 -13.76 5.99
N GLY A 250 9.18 -13.96 4.72
CA GLY A 250 9.42 -15.30 4.19
C GLY A 250 9.92 -15.31 2.74
N ASP A 251 9.80 -16.48 2.12
CA ASP A 251 10.05 -16.66 0.69
C ASP A 251 8.98 -15.93 -0.13
N ASP A 252 7.73 -15.97 0.36
CA ASP A 252 6.74 -14.91 0.21
C ASP A 252 6.73 -14.08 1.51
N THR A 253 6.62 -12.75 1.41
CA THR A 253 6.30 -11.90 2.58
C THR A 253 4.80 -11.63 2.56
N VAL A 254 4.11 -11.83 3.69
CA VAL A 254 2.64 -11.73 3.76
C VAL A 254 2.22 -10.78 4.88
N ALA A 255 1.44 -9.77 4.54
CA ALA A 255 0.77 -8.89 5.50
C ALA A 255 -0.72 -9.24 5.58
N ARG A 256 -1.18 -9.72 6.73
CA ARG A 256 -2.62 -9.76 7.06
C ARG A 256 -3.07 -8.37 7.48
N VAL A 257 -3.90 -7.73 6.65
CA VAL A 257 -4.37 -6.37 6.85
C VAL A 257 -5.82 -6.39 7.31
N ARG A 258 -6.09 -5.77 8.46
CA ARG A 258 -7.45 -5.44 8.94
C ARG A 258 -7.63 -3.94 8.83
N ALA A 259 -8.72 -3.50 8.20
CA ALA A 259 -9.05 -2.09 8.05
C ALA A 259 -10.48 -1.80 8.51
N ALA A 260 -10.71 -0.63 9.12
CA ALA A 260 -12.04 -0.05 9.27
C ALA A 260 -12.01 1.38 8.74
N LEU A 261 -12.77 1.64 7.69
CA LEU A 261 -12.78 2.88 6.93
C LEU A 261 -14.08 3.65 7.17
N PHE A 262 -14.01 4.97 7.26
CA PHE A 262 -15.17 5.83 7.48
C PHE A 262 -15.15 7.00 6.49
N LEU A 263 -16.24 7.19 5.74
CA LEU A 263 -16.43 8.42 4.98
C LEU A 263 -16.76 9.58 5.93
N ARG A 264 -16.10 10.73 5.73
CA ARG A 264 -16.21 11.90 6.62
C ARG A 264 -17.55 12.60 6.43
N ALA A 265 -18.19 12.97 7.54
CA ALA A 265 -19.40 13.77 7.52
C ALA A 265 -19.08 15.21 7.05
N GLY A 266 -19.76 15.68 6.02
CA GLY A 266 -19.56 17.03 5.48
C GLY A 266 -18.29 17.21 4.65
N ALA A 267 -17.72 16.14 4.08
CA ALA A 267 -16.59 16.22 3.15
C ALA A 267 -16.88 17.15 1.95
N GLU A 268 -15.93 18.03 1.62
CA GLU A 268 -16.05 18.97 0.49
C GLU A 268 -16.00 18.26 -0.88
N LYS A 269 -15.16 17.22 -1.00
CA LYS A 269 -15.12 16.35 -2.17
C LYS A 269 -16.06 15.16 -1.97
N THR A 270 -16.95 14.93 -2.93
CA THR A 270 -17.72 13.68 -3.00
C THR A 270 -16.79 12.52 -3.37
N VAL A 271 -16.75 11.47 -2.56
CA VAL A 271 -16.14 10.19 -2.95
C VAL A 271 -17.07 9.49 -3.94
N ARG A 272 -16.60 9.38 -5.19
CA ARG A 272 -17.23 8.59 -6.25
C ARG A 272 -16.64 7.18 -6.28
N ILE A 273 -15.32 7.11 -6.16
CA ILE A 273 -14.54 5.86 -6.20
C ILE A 273 -13.76 5.73 -4.89
N LEU A 274 -13.96 4.60 -4.19
CA LEU A 274 -13.20 4.19 -3.03
C LEU A 274 -12.44 2.92 -3.40
N GLY A 275 -11.14 3.04 -3.64
CA GLY A 275 -10.25 1.94 -3.99
C GLY A 275 -9.70 1.24 -2.75
N VAL A 276 -10.17 0.02 -2.52
CA VAL A 276 -9.77 -0.90 -1.45
C VAL A 276 -8.55 -1.72 -1.88
N ALA A 277 -7.62 -1.91 -0.93
CA ALA A 277 -6.36 -2.62 -1.11
C ALA A 277 -5.58 -2.20 -2.39
N PRO A 278 -5.37 -0.89 -2.63
CA PRO A 278 -4.77 -0.41 -3.87
C PRO A 278 -3.31 -0.82 -4.00
N LEU A 279 -2.97 -1.35 -5.17
CA LEU A 279 -1.63 -1.56 -5.68
C LEU A 279 -1.28 -0.43 -6.65
N THR A 280 0.01 -0.13 -6.79
CA THR A 280 0.51 0.95 -7.66
C THR A 280 1.87 0.54 -8.21
N SER A 281 2.07 0.58 -9.52
CA SER A 281 3.23 0.03 -10.22
C SER A 281 3.59 0.88 -11.43
N MET A 282 4.65 0.52 -12.15
CA MET A 282 5.13 1.20 -13.35
C MET A 282 5.21 0.21 -14.52
N PHE A 283 4.69 0.61 -15.69
CA PHE A 283 4.92 -0.06 -16.96
C PHE A 283 5.17 1.02 -18.03
N TRP A 284 6.39 1.07 -18.56
CA TRP A 284 6.76 2.00 -19.62
C TRP A 284 6.66 1.33 -21.00
N PHE A 285 7.28 0.16 -21.16
CA PHE A 285 7.12 -0.71 -22.32
C PHE A 285 7.52 -2.17 -22.04
N GLY A 286 7.04 -3.10 -22.86
CA GLY A 286 7.36 -4.53 -22.78
C GLY A 286 7.05 -5.26 -24.10
N GLU A 287 7.05 -6.60 -24.09
CA GLU A 287 6.83 -7.42 -25.30
C GLU A 287 5.55 -7.10 -26.09
N ASN A 288 4.53 -6.58 -25.42
CA ASN A 288 3.23 -6.24 -26.00
C ASN A 288 3.14 -4.79 -26.50
N SER A 289 4.16 -3.95 -26.31
CA SER A 289 4.14 -2.55 -26.78
C SER A 289 4.16 -2.46 -28.30
N ALA A 290 3.24 -1.69 -28.88
CA ALA A 290 3.15 -1.48 -30.33
C ALA A 290 4.12 -0.39 -30.83
N ASP A 291 4.36 0.64 -30.00
CA ASP A 291 5.36 1.67 -30.24
C ASP A 291 6.78 1.13 -29.97
N ARG A 292 7.77 1.64 -30.70
CA ARG A 292 9.19 1.32 -30.52
C ARG A 292 9.88 2.45 -29.79
N PHE A 293 10.55 2.12 -28.69
CA PHE A 293 11.29 3.04 -27.84
C PHE A 293 12.77 3.07 -28.26
N GLU A 294 13.42 4.23 -28.15
CA GLU A 294 14.86 4.39 -28.42
C GLU A 294 15.70 4.07 -27.16
N ASP A 295 15.35 2.97 -26.49
CA ASP A 295 16.06 2.45 -25.30
C ASP A 295 16.99 1.28 -25.68
N LEU A 296 17.89 0.90 -24.78
CA LEU A 296 18.80 -0.23 -24.92
C LEU A 296 18.24 -1.54 -24.33
N ARG A 297 17.23 -1.43 -23.45
CA ARG A 297 16.60 -2.52 -22.70
C ARG A 297 15.44 -3.12 -23.51
N PRO A 298 15.21 -4.44 -23.50
CA PRO A 298 14.08 -5.03 -24.24
C PRO A 298 12.71 -4.72 -23.63
N GLU A 299 12.65 -4.55 -22.31
CA GLU A 299 11.45 -4.24 -21.53
C GLU A 299 11.80 -3.35 -20.32
N VAL A 300 10.88 -2.49 -19.87
CA VAL A 300 11.02 -1.63 -18.68
C VAL A 300 9.68 -1.53 -17.93
N HIS A 301 9.55 -2.33 -16.87
CA HIS A 301 8.35 -2.40 -16.02
C HIS A 301 8.61 -3.05 -14.66
N ASP A 302 7.74 -2.75 -13.69
CA ASP A 302 7.66 -3.32 -12.35
C ASP A 302 6.55 -4.38 -12.22
N SER A 303 5.78 -4.57 -13.29
CA SER A 303 4.68 -5.53 -13.44
C SER A 303 4.32 -5.63 -14.93
N ASP A 304 4.07 -6.83 -15.44
CA ASP A 304 3.65 -7.06 -16.83
C ASP A 304 2.13 -7.24 -16.99
N GLY A 305 1.39 -7.50 -15.90
CA GLY A 305 -0.06 -7.67 -15.95
C GLY A 305 -0.79 -7.56 -14.62
N LEU A 306 -2.10 -7.28 -14.72
CA LEU A 306 -3.08 -7.50 -13.66
C LEU A 306 -3.62 -8.93 -13.77
N ALA A 307 -3.40 -9.75 -12.73
CA ALA A 307 -4.07 -11.03 -12.54
C ALA A 307 -5.33 -10.86 -11.67
N ILE A 308 -6.40 -11.59 -11.99
CA ILE A 308 -7.66 -11.62 -11.22
C ILE A 308 -8.12 -13.07 -11.11
N HIS A 309 -8.62 -13.44 -9.92
CA HIS A 309 -9.32 -14.71 -9.67
C HIS A 309 -10.72 -14.37 -9.16
N THR A 310 -11.74 -14.56 -10.00
CA THR A 310 -13.09 -14.08 -9.74
C THR A 310 -13.81 -14.92 -8.68
N GLY A 311 -14.92 -14.41 -8.13
CA GLY A 311 -15.82 -15.19 -7.27
C GLY A 311 -16.31 -16.47 -7.95
N THR A 312 -16.59 -16.41 -9.25
CA THR A 312 -16.97 -17.56 -10.10
C THR A 312 -15.84 -18.57 -10.34
N GLY A 313 -14.57 -18.21 -10.07
CA GLY A 313 -13.40 -19.07 -10.28
C GLY A 313 -12.76 -18.94 -11.67
N GLU A 314 -13.15 -17.96 -12.48
CA GLU A 314 -12.37 -17.59 -13.68
C GLU A 314 -11.05 -16.95 -13.23
N TRP A 315 -9.94 -17.33 -13.86
CA TRP A 315 -8.71 -16.57 -13.82
C TRP A 315 -8.63 -15.68 -15.05
N ILE A 316 -8.31 -14.40 -14.85
CA ILE A 316 -8.12 -13.42 -15.93
C ILE A 316 -6.70 -12.85 -15.83
N TRP A 317 -6.02 -12.78 -16.96
CA TRP A 317 -4.77 -12.04 -17.11
C TRP A 317 -4.98 -10.86 -18.05
N ARG A 318 -4.78 -9.64 -17.54
CA ARG A 318 -4.81 -8.41 -18.31
C ARG A 318 -3.39 -7.84 -18.37
N PRO A 319 -2.63 -8.07 -19.45
CA PRO A 319 -1.35 -7.40 -19.66
C PRO A 319 -1.50 -5.89 -19.55
N LEU A 320 -0.48 -5.23 -18.99
CA LEU A 320 -0.43 -3.78 -18.85
C LEU A 320 0.05 -3.12 -20.15
N ASP A 321 -0.13 -1.81 -20.23
CA ASP A 321 0.17 -1.00 -21.40
C ASP A 321 0.51 0.42 -20.94
N ASN A 322 1.15 1.19 -21.82
CA ASN A 322 1.40 2.62 -21.60
C ASN A 322 0.55 3.43 -22.60
N PRO A 323 -0.74 3.67 -22.31
CA PRO A 323 -1.67 4.23 -23.27
C PRO A 323 -1.39 5.72 -23.51
N ARG A 324 -1.76 6.22 -24.70
CA ARG A 324 -1.58 7.64 -25.07
C ARG A 324 -2.58 8.61 -24.39
N ALA A 325 -3.55 8.08 -23.64
CA ALA A 325 -4.48 8.82 -22.79
C ALA A 325 -4.83 7.95 -21.56
N VAL A 326 -5.26 8.56 -20.45
CA VAL A 326 -5.63 7.82 -19.23
C VAL A 326 -6.76 6.84 -19.54
N ARG A 327 -6.50 5.55 -19.26
CA ARG A 327 -7.43 4.44 -19.46
C ARG A 327 -7.86 3.89 -18.11
N THR A 328 -9.12 3.48 -18.03
CA THR A 328 -9.64 2.64 -16.94
C THR A 328 -10.28 1.39 -17.52
N ALA A 329 -10.14 0.26 -16.82
CA ALA A 329 -10.82 -0.98 -17.13
C ALA A 329 -11.44 -1.53 -15.83
N ALA A 330 -12.67 -2.07 -15.93
CA ALA A 330 -13.47 -2.49 -14.79
C ALA A 330 -13.92 -3.94 -14.96
N PHE A 331 -13.51 -4.79 -14.03
CA PHE A 331 -13.84 -6.22 -14.00
C PHE A 331 -14.86 -6.44 -12.87
N SER A 332 -16.16 -6.30 -13.20
CA SER A 332 -17.26 -6.46 -12.24
C SER A 332 -17.36 -7.90 -11.73
N ASP A 333 -17.50 -8.08 -10.41
CA ASP A 333 -17.50 -9.39 -9.75
C ASP A 333 -18.36 -9.38 -8.46
N GLN A 334 -18.54 -10.56 -7.86
CA GLN A 334 -19.14 -10.75 -6.55
C GLN A 334 -18.28 -11.70 -5.71
N ASN A 335 -17.74 -11.22 -4.58
CA ASN A 335 -16.80 -11.92 -3.71
C ASN A 335 -15.55 -12.43 -4.46
N PRO A 336 -14.70 -11.51 -5.00
CA PRO A 336 -13.46 -11.90 -5.68
C PRO A 336 -12.55 -12.74 -4.77
N ARG A 337 -11.89 -13.75 -5.35
CA ARG A 337 -10.94 -14.63 -4.65
C ARG A 337 -9.55 -14.02 -4.57
N GLY A 338 -9.25 -13.09 -5.46
CA GLY A 338 -8.11 -12.18 -5.34
C GLY A 338 -7.80 -11.44 -6.63
N PHE A 339 -6.89 -10.48 -6.54
CA PHE A 339 -6.34 -9.75 -7.67
C PHE A 339 -4.94 -9.25 -7.35
N GLY A 340 -4.11 -8.99 -8.36
CA GLY A 340 -2.74 -8.55 -8.12
C GLY A 340 -2.02 -8.03 -9.35
N LEU A 341 -1.19 -7.00 -9.15
CA LEU A 341 -0.21 -6.60 -10.14
C LEU A 341 0.97 -7.57 -10.04
N ALA A 342 1.24 -8.29 -11.12
CA ALA A 342 2.24 -9.33 -11.14
C ALA A 342 3.27 -9.07 -12.23
N GLN A 343 4.48 -9.50 -11.92
CA GLN A 343 5.57 -9.59 -12.87
C GLN A 343 5.90 -11.07 -13.08
N ARG A 344 5.63 -11.57 -14.28
CA ARG A 344 5.86 -12.94 -14.73
C ARG A 344 7.21 -13.07 -15.41
N ASP A 345 7.68 -12.01 -16.06
CA ASP A 345 8.98 -11.99 -16.71
C ASP A 345 10.10 -11.68 -15.73
N ARG A 346 11.03 -12.64 -15.64
CA ARG A 346 12.06 -12.73 -14.58
C ARG A 346 13.40 -13.24 -15.10
N ALA A 347 13.54 -13.38 -16.42
CA ALA A 347 14.84 -13.53 -17.04
C ALA A 347 15.59 -12.19 -16.98
N PHE A 348 16.90 -12.21 -16.70
CA PHE A 348 17.71 -10.99 -16.81
C PHE A 348 17.61 -10.40 -18.22
N SER A 349 17.59 -11.26 -19.25
CA SER A 349 17.53 -10.89 -20.66
C SER A 349 16.20 -10.33 -21.17
N SER A 350 15.17 -10.23 -20.33
CA SER A 350 14.00 -9.37 -20.62
C SER A 350 14.33 -7.89 -20.41
N TYR A 351 15.32 -7.58 -19.58
CA TYR A 351 15.55 -6.21 -19.09
C TYR A 351 16.98 -5.71 -19.34
N GLU A 352 18.00 -6.59 -19.26
CA GLU A 352 19.44 -6.27 -19.35
C GLU A 352 19.96 -5.18 -18.38
N ASP A 353 19.11 -4.65 -17.49
CA ASP A 353 19.41 -3.59 -16.54
C ASP A 353 20.00 -4.15 -15.23
N ILE A 354 21.27 -3.84 -14.96
CA ILE A 354 22.01 -4.27 -13.77
C ILE A 354 21.76 -3.40 -12.52
N GLU A 355 21.29 -2.17 -12.69
CA GLU A 355 21.09 -1.20 -11.61
C GLU A 355 19.64 -1.23 -11.11
N ALA A 356 18.68 -1.01 -12.01
CA ALA A 356 17.26 -1.06 -11.71
C ALA A 356 16.74 -2.51 -11.53
N ALA A 357 17.39 -3.49 -12.18
CA ALA A 357 17.22 -4.94 -11.97
C ALA A 357 15.76 -5.41 -11.85
N TYR A 358 14.92 -4.98 -12.79
CA TYR A 358 13.47 -5.21 -12.82
C TYR A 358 13.06 -6.68 -12.62
N HIS A 359 13.77 -7.64 -13.21
CA HIS A 359 13.58 -9.10 -12.99
C HIS A 359 13.50 -9.55 -11.51
N LEU A 360 14.06 -8.78 -10.56
CA LEU A 360 14.02 -9.05 -9.12
C LEU A 360 12.87 -8.35 -8.36
N ARG A 361 12.03 -7.55 -9.02
CA ARG A 361 10.94 -6.79 -8.37
C ARG A 361 9.76 -7.73 -8.07
N PRO A 362 9.07 -7.59 -6.92
CA PRO A 362 8.03 -8.52 -6.50
C PRO A 362 6.71 -8.25 -7.23
N SER A 363 6.00 -9.32 -7.53
CA SER A 363 4.55 -9.31 -7.74
C SER A 363 3.84 -9.07 -6.39
N ALA A 364 2.63 -8.50 -6.40
CA ALA A 364 1.78 -8.43 -5.21
C ALA A 364 0.35 -8.90 -5.48
N TRP A 365 -0.15 -9.75 -4.58
CA TRP A 365 -1.48 -10.36 -4.66
C TRP A 365 -2.32 -10.02 -3.43
N VAL A 366 -3.48 -9.40 -3.66
CA VAL A 366 -4.55 -9.18 -2.67
C VAL A 366 -5.45 -10.40 -2.66
N GLU A 367 -5.54 -11.05 -1.50
CA GLU A 367 -6.45 -12.16 -1.23
C GLU A 367 -7.47 -11.74 -0.15
N PRO A 368 -8.72 -11.43 -0.53
CA PRO A 368 -9.80 -11.11 0.40
C PRO A 368 -10.01 -12.16 1.50
N VAL A 369 -10.33 -11.69 2.71
CA VAL A 369 -10.75 -12.55 3.82
C VAL A 369 -12.21 -12.25 4.16
N GLY A 370 -13.08 -13.22 3.85
CA GLY A 370 -14.53 -13.07 3.93
C GLY A 370 -15.12 -12.44 2.67
N ASP A 371 -16.44 -12.26 2.67
CA ASP A 371 -17.19 -11.78 1.51
C ASP A 371 -17.05 -10.25 1.34
N TRP A 372 -16.47 -9.82 0.21
CA TRP A 372 -16.31 -8.40 -0.14
C TRP A 372 -17.53 -7.79 -0.85
N GLY A 373 -18.56 -8.60 -1.13
CA GLY A 373 -19.79 -8.18 -1.79
C GLY A 373 -19.64 -8.04 -3.30
N SER A 374 -20.60 -7.32 -3.91
CA SER A 374 -20.54 -6.95 -5.33
C SER A 374 -19.73 -5.66 -5.52
N GLY A 375 -19.01 -5.58 -6.62
CA GLY A 375 -18.14 -4.46 -6.96
C GLY A 375 -17.36 -4.75 -8.24
N GLU A 376 -16.19 -4.13 -8.39
CA GLU A 376 -15.28 -4.36 -9.52
C GLU A 376 -13.82 -4.33 -9.09
N VAL A 377 -12.98 -5.14 -9.70
CA VAL A 377 -11.54 -4.85 -9.73
C VAL A 377 -11.33 -3.82 -10.83
N ARG A 378 -10.85 -2.62 -10.46
CA ARG A 378 -10.55 -1.54 -11.40
C ARG A 378 -9.05 -1.46 -11.64
N LEU A 379 -8.68 -1.43 -12.92
CA LEU A 379 -7.35 -1.08 -13.41
C LEU A 379 -7.38 0.38 -13.91
N VAL A 380 -6.30 1.11 -13.65
CA VAL A 380 -6.02 2.45 -14.17
C VAL A 380 -4.63 2.43 -14.81
N GLU A 381 -4.55 2.88 -16.05
CA GLU A 381 -3.32 2.94 -16.85
C GLU A 381 -3.14 4.41 -17.31
N ILE A 382 -2.06 5.06 -16.87
CA ILE A 382 -1.76 6.48 -17.09
C ILE A 382 -0.62 6.60 -18.13
N PRO A 383 -0.65 7.59 -19.06
CA PRO A 383 0.47 7.82 -19.95
C PRO A 383 1.72 8.24 -19.16
N THR A 384 2.86 7.56 -19.36
CA THR A 384 4.17 7.98 -18.85
C THR A 384 5.19 8.14 -19.98
N PRO A 385 6.03 9.20 -19.97
CA PRO A 385 7.11 9.36 -20.93
C PRO A 385 8.34 8.48 -20.63
N ASP A 386 8.51 8.07 -19.37
CA ASP A 386 9.70 7.40 -18.83
C ASP A 386 9.34 6.49 -17.62
N GLU A 387 10.34 5.80 -17.06
CA GLU A 387 10.17 4.88 -15.92
C GLU A 387 10.10 5.56 -14.54
N THR A 388 10.20 6.90 -14.44
CA THR A 388 10.41 7.57 -13.15
C THR A 388 9.14 7.74 -12.31
N ASN A 389 7.97 7.49 -12.89
CA ASN A 389 6.66 7.67 -12.25
C ASN A 389 5.83 6.37 -12.29
N ASP A 390 5.28 5.95 -11.15
CA ASP A 390 4.29 4.87 -11.08
C ASP A 390 3.03 5.28 -11.87
N ASN A 391 2.76 4.63 -13.01
CA ASN A 391 1.66 4.96 -13.94
C ASN A 391 0.51 3.94 -13.96
N ILE A 392 0.62 2.85 -13.20
CA ILE A 392 -0.36 1.77 -13.11
C ILE A 392 -0.98 1.75 -11.71
N VAL A 393 -2.31 1.63 -11.61
CA VAL A 393 -3.01 1.49 -10.32
C VAL A 393 -4.08 0.40 -10.43
N ALA A 394 -4.17 -0.50 -9.44
CA ALA A 394 -5.22 -1.52 -9.39
C ALA A 394 -5.83 -1.63 -7.98
N PHE A 395 -7.16 -1.70 -7.88
CA PHE A 395 -7.89 -1.77 -6.60
C PHE A 395 -9.28 -2.38 -6.76
N TRP A 396 -9.87 -2.83 -5.64
CA TRP A 396 -11.29 -3.17 -5.59
C TRP A 396 -12.14 -1.92 -5.33
N VAL A 397 -13.22 -1.74 -6.08
CA VAL A 397 -14.25 -0.72 -5.84
C VAL A 397 -15.51 -1.42 -5.36
N PRO A 398 -15.94 -1.24 -4.10
CA PRO A 398 -17.22 -1.75 -3.62
C PRO A 398 -18.39 -1.12 -4.40
N GLY A 399 -19.33 -1.95 -4.87
CA GLY A 399 -20.47 -1.50 -5.69
C GLY A 399 -21.48 -0.62 -4.94
N GLN A 400 -21.37 -0.52 -3.61
CA GLN A 400 -22.07 0.45 -2.77
C GLN A 400 -21.12 0.97 -1.67
N LEU A 401 -21.08 2.29 -1.49
CA LEU A 401 -20.32 2.93 -0.42
C LEU A 401 -21.16 2.99 0.88
N PRO A 402 -20.53 2.89 2.07
CA PRO A 402 -21.25 3.11 3.32
C PRO A 402 -21.72 4.57 3.47
N PRO A 403 -22.83 4.83 4.17
CA PRO A 403 -23.16 6.20 4.61
C PRO A 403 -22.04 6.80 5.46
N ALA A 404 -21.90 8.13 5.44
CA ALA A 404 -20.89 8.83 6.25
C ALA A 404 -20.96 8.43 7.75
N GLY A 405 -19.80 8.24 8.37
CA GLY A 405 -19.68 7.75 9.74
C GLY A 405 -20.02 6.27 9.97
N ARG A 406 -20.49 5.51 8.97
CA ARG A 406 -20.60 4.04 9.06
C ARG A 406 -19.28 3.38 8.63
N PRO A 407 -18.81 2.35 9.36
CA PRO A 407 -17.60 1.64 8.99
C PRO A 407 -17.82 0.75 7.76
N LEU A 408 -16.89 0.84 6.80
CA LEU A 408 -16.56 -0.27 5.90
C LEU A 408 -15.39 -1.03 6.54
N THR A 409 -15.70 -2.18 7.14
CA THR A 409 -14.71 -3.07 7.76
C THR A 409 -14.27 -4.13 6.75
N LEU A 410 -12.97 -4.30 6.59
CA LEU A 410 -12.35 -5.14 5.56
C LEU A 410 -11.19 -5.94 6.17
N GLU A 411 -10.97 -7.15 5.66
CA GLU A 411 -9.77 -7.93 5.93
C GLU A 411 -9.26 -8.57 4.63
N TYR A 412 -7.93 -8.64 4.47
CA TYR A 412 -7.25 -9.32 3.37
C TYR A 412 -5.86 -9.82 3.81
N ARG A 413 -5.32 -10.76 3.05
CA ARG A 413 -3.88 -11.04 3.00
C ARG A 413 -3.30 -10.35 1.76
N LEU A 414 -2.23 -9.59 1.95
CA LEU A 414 -1.43 -9.03 0.85
C LEU A 414 -0.10 -9.79 0.83
N HIS A 415 0.15 -10.49 -0.27
CA HIS A 415 1.32 -11.32 -0.47
C HIS A 415 2.25 -10.63 -1.46
N TRP A 416 3.51 -10.40 -1.11
CA TRP A 416 4.56 -10.01 -2.07
C TRP A 416 5.42 -11.23 -2.36
N HIS A 417 5.66 -11.51 -3.65
CA HIS A 417 6.32 -12.74 -4.10
C HIS A 417 7.15 -12.52 -5.37
N THR A 418 8.21 -13.32 -5.55
CA THR A 418 8.94 -13.45 -6.82
C THR A 418 8.66 -14.78 -7.53
N GLY A 419 7.93 -15.70 -6.88
CA GLY A 419 7.52 -17.00 -7.42
C GLY A 419 6.02 -17.08 -7.67
N ALA A 420 5.37 -18.10 -7.12
CA ALA A 420 3.96 -18.01 -6.76
C ALA A 420 3.90 -17.48 -5.33
N ALA A 421 3.02 -16.53 -5.01
CA ALA A 421 2.49 -16.50 -3.65
C ALA A 421 1.78 -17.85 -3.42
N SER A 422 1.96 -18.47 -2.26
CA SER A 422 1.56 -19.87 -2.01
C SER A 422 0.05 -20.13 -2.22
N GLY A 423 -0.35 -20.46 -3.45
CA GLY A 423 -1.74 -20.70 -3.89
C GLY A 423 -2.28 -19.73 -4.95
N ALA A 424 -1.62 -18.60 -5.23
CA ALA A 424 -2.09 -17.57 -6.16
C ALA A 424 -1.64 -17.80 -7.62
N ARG A 425 -2.11 -18.90 -8.23
CA ARG A 425 -1.91 -19.19 -9.67
C ARG A 425 -3.15 -19.86 -10.27
N PRO A 426 -3.44 -19.67 -11.58
CA PRO A 426 -4.34 -20.56 -12.30
C PRO A 426 -3.78 -22.00 -12.28
N PRO A 427 -4.63 -23.04 -12.22
CA PRO A 427 -4.20 -24.41 -11.99
C PRO A 427 -3.44 -25.04 -13.16
N ASP A 428 -3.94 -24.89 -14.40
CA ASP A 428 -3.49 -25.71 -15.53
C ASP A 428 -2.55 -25.00 -16.51
N GLY A 429 -2.73 -23.68 -16.69
CA GLY A 429 -1.94 -22.88 -17.63
C GLY A 429 -2.13 -21.38 -17.47
N ARG A 430 -1.05 -20.62 -17.71
CA ARG A 430 -1.01 -19.15 -17.65
C ARG A 430 -0.28 -18.55 -18.85
N VAL A 431 -0.63 -17.33 -19.23
CA VAL A 431 0.12 -16.52 -20.19
C VAL A 431 1.54 -16.25 -19.67
N ILE A 432 2.54 -16.39 -20.52
CA ILE A 432 3.93 -16.01 -20.23
C ILE A 432 4.52 -15.02 -21.24
N ALA A 433 3.79 -14.71 -22.31
CA ALA A 433 4.18 -13.68 -23.27
C ALA A 433 2.95 -13.18 -24.03
N THR A 434 2.95 -11.90 -24.38
CA THR A 434 1.97 -11.29 -25.28
C THR A 434 2.74 -10.44 -26.29
N ARG A 435 2.66 -10.78 -27.58
CA ARG A 435 3.34 -10.04 -28.66
C ARG A 435 2.33 -9.66 -29.72
N GLN A 436 2.45 -8.45 -30.27
CA GLN A 436 1.53 -7.94 -31.29
C GLN A 436 2.22 -7.19 -32.43
N GLY A 437 1.52 -7.00 -33.54
CA GLY A 437 1.99 -6.20 -34.67
C GLY A 437 1.29 -6.57 -35.99
N HIS A 438 1.87 -6.15 -37.12
CA HIS A 438 1.38 -6.46 -38.47
C HIS A 438 2.53 -6.85 -39.40
N SER A 439 2.23 -7.60 -40.46
CA SER A 439 3.19 -7.89 -41.53
C SER A 439 3.27 -6.72 -42.50
N LYS A 440 4.48 -6.37 -42.95
CA LYS A 440 4.68 -5.32 -43.97
C LYS A 440 4.42 -5.80 -45.40
N THR A 441 4.20 -7.11 -45.62
CA THR A 441 4.18 -7.71 -46.96
C THR A 441 3.05 -8.73 -47.20
N HIS A 442 2.38 -9.23 -46.16
CA HIS A 442 1.37 -10.29 -46.27
C HIS A 442 0.15 -9.96 -45.41
N GLU A 443 -0.99 -9.67 -46.05
CA GLU A 443 -2.20 -9.11 -45.41
C GLU A 443 -1.82 -7.97 -44.43
N PRO A 444 -1.28 -6.84 -44.93
CA PRO A 444 -0.82 -5.73 -44.10
C PRO A 444 -1.95 -4.97 -43.42
N ASP A 445 -3.20 -5.24 -43.81
CA ASP A 445 -4.44 -4.80 -43.19
C ASP A 445 -4.81 -5.59 -41.91
N LEU A 446 -4.11 -6.69 -41.62
CA LEU A 446 -4.36 -7.52 -40.44
C LEU A 446 -3.36 -7.25 -39.33
N TRP A 447 -3.89 -6.80 -38.19
CA TRP A 447 -3.16 -6.82 -36.92
C TRP A 447 -3.18 -8.24 -36.33
N ARG A 448 -2.09 -8.64 -35.70
CA ARG A 448 -1.81 -10.03 -35.32
C ARG A 448 -1.30 -10.08 -33.89
N PHE A 449 -1.64 -11.17 -33.21
CA PHE A 449 -1.28 -11.45 -31.83
C PHE A 449 -0.70 -12.87 -31.70
N TRP A 450 0.33 -12.99 -30.86
CA TRP A 450 0.81 -14.24 -30.30
C TRP A 450 0.69 -14.17 -28.78
N VAL A 451 -0.03 -15.13 -28.20
CA VAL A 451 -0.15 -15.30 -26.74
C VAL A 451 0.43 -16.68 -26.41
N ASP A 452 1.56 -16.71 -25.71
CA ASP A 452 2.19 -17.96 -25.29
C ASP A 452 1.70 -18.34 -23.88
N PHE A 453 1.27 -19.59 -23.72
CA PHE A 453 0.79 -20.17 -22.47
C PHE A 453 1.70 -21.30 -21.97
N ASP A 454 2.00 -21.29 -20.67
CA ASP A 454 2.84 -22.25 -19.96
C ASP A 454 2.14 -22.83 -18.71
N GLY A 455 2.48 -24.07 -18.38
CA GLY A 455 1.92 -24.84 -17.25
C GLY A 455 2.25 -26.32 -17.40
N ASP A 456 2.38 -27.04 -16.29
CA ASP A 456 2.83 -28.45 -16.32
C ASP A 456 1.84 -29.36 -17.07
N GLY A 457 0.53 -29.08 -16.98
CA GLY A 457 -0.51 -29.76 -17.76
C GLY A 457 -0.31 -29.54 -19.27
N LEU A 458 -0.23 -28.27 -19.69
CA LEU A 458 0.05 -27.88 -21.08
C LEU A 458 1.35 -28.50 -21.62
N ALA A 459 2.41 -28.48 -20.82
CA ALA A 459 3.73 -29.01 -21.20
C ALA A 459 3.70 -30.53 -21.47
N GLY A 460 2.78 -31.27 -20.85
CA GLY A 460 2.58 -32.70 -21.08
C GLY A 460 1.83 -33.06 -22.37
N LEU A 461 0.97 -32.18 -22.90
CA LEU A 461 0.13 -32.46 -24.07
C LEU A 461 0.97 -32.64 -25.36
N PRO A 462 0.72 -33.66 -26.20
CA PRO A 462 1.49 -33.88 -27.43
C PRO A 462 1.21 -32.79 -28.47
N ALA A 463 2.19 -32.49 -29.32
CA ALA A 463 2.11 -31.39 -30.29
C ALA A 463 1.03 -31.59 -31.38
N ASP A 464 0.59 -32.83 -31.61
CA ASP A 464 -0.48 -33.19 -32.53
C ASP A 464 -1.82 -33.48 -31.82
N ALA A 465 -1.96 -33.16 -30.53
CA ALA A 465 -3.19 -33.35 -29.76
C ALA A 465 -4.43 -32.83 -30.49
N LYS A 466 -5.49 -33.64 -30.56
CA LYS A 466 -6.78 -33.27 -31.14
C LYS A 466 -7.72 -32.85 -30.01
N GLY A 467 -8.39 -31.71 -30.17
CA GLY A 467 -9.30 -31.15 -29.16
C GLY A 467 -8.85 -29.80 -28.61
N ILE A 468 -7.55 -29.49 -28.67
CA ILE A 468 -7.00 -28.21 -28.23
C ILE A 468 -7.30 -27.11 -29.26
N GLU A 469 -7.91 -26.02 -28.81
CA GLU A 469 -8.27 -24.85 -29.61
C GLU A 469 -8.00 -23.54 -28.86
N ALA A 470 -7.72 -22.46 -29.60
CA ALA A 470 -7.66 -21.10 -29.05
C ALA A 470 -9.03 -20.43 -29.21
N VAL A 471 -9.74 -20.25 -28.10
CA VAL A 471 -11.06 -19.60 -28.08
C VAL A 471 -10.87 -18.08 -28.02
N VAL A 472 -10.98 -17.43 -29.18
CA VAL A 472 -10.77 -15.98 -29.33
C VAL A 472 -12.09 -15.23 -29.46
N THR A 473 -12.31 -14.22 -28.62
CA THR A 473 -13.41 -13.25 -28.70
C THR A 473 -12.86 -11.88 -29.10
N VAL A 474 -13.54 -11.20 -30.01
CA VAL A 474 -13.20 -9.85 -30.50
C VAL A 474 -14.43 -8.96 -30.35
N GLY A 475 -14.30 -7.83 -29.67
CA GLY A 475 -15.36 -6.84 -29.50
C GLY A 475 -15.59 -5.96 -30.73
N ASP A 476 -16.50 -4.98 -30.59
CA ASP A 476 -16.74 -3.93 -31.58
C ASP A 476 -15.44 -3.20 -31.99
N GLY A 477 -15.33 -2.80 -33.26
CA GLY A 477 -14.18 -2.09 -33.82
C GLY A 477 -13.23 -2.98 -34.64
N ALA A 478 -13.34 -4.30 -34.54
CA ALA A 478 -12.61 -5.23 -35.39
C ALA A 478 -13.39 -6.53 -35.65
N LYS A 479 -12.82 -7.41 -36.49
CA LYS A 479 -13.32 -8.77 -36.75
C LYS A 479 -12.17 -9.77 -36.70
N LEU A 480 -12.39 -10.92 -36.08
CA LEU A 480 -11.48 -12.07 -36.19
C LEU A 480 -11.43 -12.54 -37.65
N VAL A 481 -10.22 -12.82 -38.17
CA VAL A 481 -9.99 -13.30 -39.54
C VAL A 481 -9.32 -14.66 -39.54
N HIS A 482 -8.27 -14.81 -38.73
CA HIS A 482 -7.54 -16.07 -38.54
C HIS A 482 -7.41 -16.37 -37.05
N SER A 483 -7.50 -17.64 -36.67
CA SER A 483 -7.10 -18.14 -35.35
C SER A 483 -6.54 -19.55 -35.47
N GLY A 484 -5.58 -19.87 -34.61
CA GLY A 484 -4.95 -21.18 -34.54
C GLY A 484 -4.18 -21.35 -33.23
N VAL A 485 -3.77 -22.58 -32.96
CA VAL A 485 -2.94 -22.93 -31.81
C VAL A 485 -1.83 -23.88 -32.25
N GLU A 486 -0.60 -23.68 -31.75
CA GLU A 486 0.55 -24.53 -32.02
C GLU A 486 1.33 -24.81 -30.73
N LYS A 487 1.90 -26.01 -30.59
CA LYS A 487 2.87 -26.27 -29.52
C LYS A 487 4.25 -25.82 -29.96
N ASN A 488 4.86 -24.92 -29.20
CA ASN A 488 6.20 -24.41 -29.46
C ASN A 488 7.26 -25.52 -29.19
N PRO A 489 8.02 -25.97 -30.21
CA PRO A 489 8.94 -27.10 -30.07
C PRO A 489 10.22 -26.74 -29.31
N PHE A 490 10.51 -25.45 -29.08
CA PHE A 490 11.77 -24.98 -28.50
C PHE A 490 11.73 -24.86 -26.97
N ASN A 491 10.56 -24.55 -26.39
CA ASN A 491 10.37 -24.36 -24.94
C ASN A 491 9.24 -25.23 -24.35
N ARG A 492 8.44 -25.91 -25.19
CA ARG A 492 7.26 -26.75 -24.87
C ARG A 492 5.97 -25.98 -24.51
N THR A 493 5.93 -24.67 -24.66
CA THR A 493 4.72 -23.84 -24.39
C THR A 493 3.69 -24.00 -25.51
N TRP A 494 2.46 -23.52 -25.30
CA TRP A 494 1.43 -23.49 -26.35
C TRP A 494 1.15 -22.05 -26.77
N ARG A 495 1.22 -21.78 -28.07
CA ARG A 495 0.96 -20.47 -28.66
C ARG A 495 -0.44 -20.42 -29.24
N ALA A 496 -1.28 -19.51 -28.75
CA ALA A 496 -2.41 -19.03 -29.53
C ALA A 496 -1.92 -17.96 -30.50
N ALA A 497 -2.24 -18.12 -31.79
CA ALA A 497 -1.93 -17.15 -32.83
C ALA A 497 -3.21 -16.73 -33.55
N PHE A 498 -3.49 -15.44 -33.61
CA PHE A 498 -4.70 -14.94 -34.26
C PHE A 498 -4.51 -13.57 -34.92
N ALA A 499 -5.40 -13.24 -35.85
CA ALA A 499 -5.37 -12.03 -36.65
C ALA A 499 -6.75 -11.36 -36.67
N ILE A 500 -6.78 -10.05 -36.47
CA ILE A 500 -7.98 -9.21 -36.54
C ILE A 500 -7.86 -8.20 -37.69
N ARG A 501 -8.99 -7.91 -38.34
CA ARG A 501 -9.14 -6.79 -39.27
C ARG A 501 -9.90 -5.67 -38.56
N PRO A 502 -9.32 -4.47 -38.40
CA PRO A 502 -10.04 -3.30 -37.88
C PRO A 502 -11.19 -2.91 -38.83
N ASP A 503 -12.30 -2.40 -38.29
CA ASP A 503 -13.43 -1.93 -39.11
C ASP A 503 -13.28 -0.47 -39.59
N GLY A 504 -12.23 0.22 -39.14
CA GLY A 504 -11.93 1.61 -39.48
C GLY A 504 -12.60 2.65 -38.57
N SER A 505 -13.31 2.23 -37.52
CA SER A 505 -13.96 3.14 -36.57
C SER A 505 -13.02 3.81 -35.56
N GLY A 506 -11.77 3.33 -35.42
CA GLY A 506 -10.81 3.85 -34.45
C GLY A 506 -11.20 3.60 -32.98
N LYS A 507 -12.17 2.73 -32.73
CA LYS A 507 -12.56 2.33 -31.37
C LYS A 507 -11.50 1.44 -30.73
N PRO A 508 -11.25 1.56 -29.41
CA PRO A 508 -10.61 0.51 -28.63
C PRO A 508 -11.41 -0.79 -28.70
N VAL A 509 -10.72 -1.93 -28.84
CA VAL A 509 -11.32 -3.26 -29.02
C VAL A 509 -10.90 -4.17 -27.87
N GLU A 510 -11.87 -4.64 -27.08
CA GLU A 510 -11.62 -5.70 -26.10
C GLU A 510 -11.42 -7.04 -26.82
N LEU A 511 -10.33 -7.72 -26.51
CA LEU A 511 -9.97 -9.03 -27.00
C LEU A 511 -9.89 -10.00 -25.82
N ARG A 512 -10.41 -11.22 -25.97
CA ARG A 512 -10.22 -12.31 -24.98
C ARG A 512 -9.73 -13.57 -25.67
N CYS A 513 -8.80 -14.29 -25.04
CA CYS A 513 -8.23 -15.54 -25.56
C CYS A 513 -7.93 -16.52 -24.41
N PHE A 514 -8.32 -17.79 -24.58
CA PHE A 514 -7.91 -18.89 -23.70
C PHE A 514 -7.78 -20.18 -24.50
N LEU A 515 -7.01 -21.14 -23.99
CA LEU A 515 -6.93 -22.48 -24.57
C LEU A 515 -8.02 -23.38 -23.99
N ARG A 516 -8.68 -24.15 -24.83
CA ARG A 516 -9.73 -25.11 -24.44
C ARG A 516 -9.38 -26.50 -24.98
N ASP A 517 -9.68 -27.55 -24.24
CA ASP A 517 -9.72 -28.93 -24.71
C ASP A 517 -11.06 -29.57 -24.36
N THR A 518 -11.75 -30.11 -25.37
CA THR A 518 -12.95 -30.96 -25.23
C THR A 518 -14.03 -30.35 -24.30
N GLY A 519 -14.12 -29.01 -24.30
CA GLY A 519 -15.08 -28.23 -23.51
C GLY A 519 -14.54 -27.63 -22.19
N ALA A 520 -13.40 -28.09 -21.67
CA ALA A 520 -12.76 -27.56 -20.47
C ALA A 520 -11.69 -26.51 -20.82
N ALA A 521 -11.63 -25.41 -20.07
CA ALA A 521 -10.54 -24.44 -20.21
C ALA A 521 -9.24 -25.03 -19.65
N LEU A 522 -8.15 -24.90 -20.40
CA LEU A 522 -6.79 -25.31 -20.02
C LEU A 522 -5.94 -24.16 -19.47
N THR A 523 -6.44 -22.93 -19.56
CA THR A 523 -5.73 -21.72 -19.15
C THR A 523 -6.66 -20.73 -18.45
N GLU A 524 -6.07 -19.77 -17.75
CA GLU A 524 -6.70 -18.47 -17.54
C GLU A 524 -7.09 -17.79 -18.87
N THR A 525 -7.98 -16.79 -18.79
CA THR A 525 -8.36 -15.94 -19.91
C THR A 525 -7.43 -14.73 -20.02
N TRP A 526 -6.64 -14.69 -21.09
CA TRP A 526 -6.01 -13.46 -21.55
C TRP A 526 -7.10 -12.46 -21.95
N SER A 527 -7.03 -11.23 -21.46
CA SER A 527 -7.91 -10.10 -21.78
C SER A 527 -7.04 -8.90 -22.15
N TYR A 528 -7.36 -8.18 -23.22
CA TYR A 528 -6.51 -7.13 -23.75
C TYR A 528 -7.32 -6.08 -24.50
N LEU A 529 -7.19 -4.80 -24.12
CA LEU A 529 -7.75 -3.70 -24.89
C LEU A 529 -6.75 -3.23 -25.95
N TRP A 530 -6.97 -3.65 -27.18
CA TRP A 530 -6.20 -3.19 -28.34
C TRP A 530 -6.70 -1.81 -28.82
N ASN A 531 -5.77 -0.96 -29.24
CA ASN A 531 -6.03 0.34 -29.86
C ASN A 531 -5.41 0.38 -31.26
N GLN A 532 -6.07 1.06 -32.20
CA GLN A 532 -5.63 1.24 -33.59
C GLN A 532 -4.60 2.37 -33.76
#